data_AF-A0A7Y9HP51-F1
#
_entry.id   AF-A0A7Y9HP51-F1
#
_cell.length_a   1.000
_cell.length_b   1.000
_cell.length_c   1.000
_cell.angle_alpha   90.00
_cell.angle_beta   90.00
_cell.angle_gamma   90.00
#
_symmetry.space_group_name_H-M   'P 1'
#
loop_
_entity.id
_entity.type
_entity.pdbx_description
1 polymer ?
#
loop_
_entity_poly.entity_id
_entity_poly.type
_entity_poly.pdbx_seq_one_letter_code
_entity_poly.pdbx_strand_id
1 'polypeptide(L)'
;MKRFDVLVVGAGPAGLAAAHAAMEQGALVGVVDDNPHAGGQIWRGDPEQQSDPRARQLWAALSSSRRMVFLPQTRVLYALQPGHLLVQTPSASATLHYNKLVLATGARERLLPFPGWTLPGVTGAGGLQALSKGGYPLQGKRVVVAGSGPLLLAVATTLRGKGAHIVAIVEQASTPALLRFGAGLLATPSKITQALQLGAQLRGVPYLRNSYVLSAQGDGTLQSVQIQRSGVPEVETLQCDYLACGYGLLPNVELAQALGCATAAENGQAVVRVDELQLTSVAGIYCAGEGTGVGGVDLALAEGRIAGLAASGHEVLARESIAQRTYWKKFAARLARAFALRPELRTLAGDDTIVCRCEDVCHGDLRTHTGWRSAKLQTRCGMGPCQGRICGGATEVLYGWRPDAVRLPVSPARISSIID
;
A
#
# COMPACT_ATOMS: atom_id res chain seq x y z
N MET A 1 28.78 14.19 3.20
CA MET A 1 27.39 14.53 2.77
C MET A 1 27.18 14.02 1.36
N LYS A 2 26.13 13.23 1.10
CA LYS A 2 25.80 12.77 -0.26
C LYS A 2 24.81 13.75 -0.90
N ARG A 3 25.15 14.25 -2.09
CA ARG A 3 24.31 15.17 -2.88
C ARG A 3 23.86 14.47 -4.16
N PHE A 4 22.60 14.63 -4.50
CA PHE A 4 21.97 14.02 -5.66
C PHE A 4 21.31 15.08 -6.54
N ASP A 5 21.31 14.86 -7.86
CA ASP A 5 20.51 15.67 -8.77
C ASP A 5 19.03 15.33 -8.57
N VAL A 6 18.73 14.03 -8.49
CA VAL A 6 17.39 13.51 -8.19
C VAL A 6 17.48 12.52 -7.03
N LEU A 7 16.75 12.79 -5.94
CA LEU A 7 16.56 11.85 -4.84
C LEU A 7 15.18 11.21 -4.96
N VAL A 8 15.10 9.89 -4.90
CA VAL A 8 13.87 9.12 -4.94
C VAL A 8 13.63 8.49 -3.57
N VAL A 9 12.45 8.70 -3.00
CA VAL A 9 12.03 8.08 -1.73
C VAL A 9 11.04 6.97 -2.03
N GLY A 10 11.47 5.73 -1.82
CA GLY A 10 10.78 4.49 -2.15
C GLY A 10 11.41 3.81 -3.36
N ALA A 11 11.72 2.52 -3.24
CA ALA A 11 12.29 1.65 -4.27
C ALA A 11 11.25 0.63 -4.77
N GLY A 12 9.96 0.97 -4.73
CA GLY A 12 8.91 0.24 -5.45
C GLY A 12 8.96 0.49 -6.97
N PRO A 13 8.01 -0.07 -7.74
CA PRO A 13 8.00 0.08 -9.20
C PRO A 13 8.06 1.52 -9.70
N ALA A 14 7.32 2.45 -9.08
CA ALA A 14 7.37 3.87 -9.44
C ALA A 14 8.74 4.49 -9.15
N GLY A 15 9.32 4.19 -8.00
CA GLY A 15 10.61 4.73 -7.61
C GLY A 15 11.76 4.22 -8.49
N LEU A 16 11.77 2.91 -8.79
CA LEU A 16 12.76 2.33 -9.70
C LEU A 16 12.62 2.88 -11.12
N ALA A 17 11.39 3.05 -11.63
CA ALA A 17 11.17 3.67 -12.92
C ALA A 17 11.60 5.14 -12.96
N ALA A 18 11.34 5.91 -11.90
CA ALA A 18 11.78 7.30 -11.79
C ALA A 18 13.31 7.41 -11.72
N ALA A 19 13.94 6.57 -10.90
CA ALA A 19 15.38 6.52 -10.78
C ALA A 19 16.05 6.16 -12.10
N HIS A 20 15.54 5.14 -12.79
CA HIS A 20 16.06 4.70 -14.07
C HIS A 20 15.93 5.81 -15.12
N ALA A 21 14.74 6.38 -15.24
CA ALA A 21 14.45 7.43 -16.20
C ALA A 21 15.33 8.69 -16.02
N ALA A 22 15.56 9.12 -14.78
CA ALA A 22 16.46 10.25 -14.50
C ALA A 22 17.93 9.88 -14.77
N MET A 23 18.36 8.69 -14.35
CA MET A 23 19.73 8.20 -14.54
C MET A 23 20.11 8.03 -16.02
N GLU A 24 19.17 7.55 -16.85
CA GLU A 24 19.34 7.44 -18.31
C GLU A 24 19.68 8.79 -18.95
N GLN A 25 19.22 9.89 -18.36
CA GLN A 25 19.50 11.25 -18.82
C GLN A 25 20.74 11.87 -18.13
N GLY A 26 21.54 11.07 -17.45
CA GLY A 26 22.83 11.47 -16.87
C GLY A 26 22.76 12.03 -15.44
N ALA A 27 21.58 12.11 -14.82
CA ALA A 27 21.45 12.57 -13.44
C ALA A 27 22.16 11.64 -12.44
N LEU A 28 22.77 12.23 -11.40
CA LEU A 28 23.20 11.48 -10.21
C LEU A 28 21.98 11.21 -9.32
N VAL A 29 21.60 9.94 -9.20
CA VAL A 29 20.37 9.52 -8.55
C VAL A 29 20.64 8.80 -7.22
N GLY A 30 19.96 9.25 -6.17
CA GLY A 30 19.86 8.52 -4.90
C GLY A 30 18.50 7.84 -4.79
N VAL A 31 18.47 6.59 -4.34
CA VAL A 31 17.21 5.88 -4.05
C VAL A 31 17.22 5.42 -2.60
N VAL A 32 16.28 5.93 -1.81
CA VAL A 32 16.11 5.61 -0.38
C VAL A 32 14.94 4.67 -0.20
N ASP A 33 15.13 3.56 0.51
CA ASP A 33 14.03 2.66 0.88
C ASP A 33 14.24 2.11 2.29
N ASP A 34 13.15 1.89 3.02
CA ASP A 34 13.19 1.35 4.38
C ASP A 34 13.32 -0.17 4.41
N ASN A 35 13.12 -0.86 3.29
CA ASN A 35 13.33 -2.29 3.15
C ASN A 35 14.81 -2.61 2.84
N PRO A 36 15.28 -3.83 3.14
CA PRO A 36 16.64 -4.27 2.80
C PRO A 36 16.90 -4.37 1.30
N HIS A 37 15.87 -4.67 0.51
CA HIS A 37 15.95 -4.87 -0.93
C HIS A 37 15.01 -3.92 -1.67
N ALA A 38 15.38 -3.57 -2.90
CA ALA A 38 14.50 -2.87 -3.82
C ALA A 38 13.31 -3.74 -4.24
N GLY A 39 12.26 -3.11 -4.76
CA GLY A 39 11.05 -3.77 -5.27
C GLY A 39 9.76 -3.36 -4.55
N GLY A 40 9.86 -2.70 -3.40
CA GLY A 40 8.71 -2.27 -2.60
C GLY A 40 7.82 -3.46 -2.21
N GLN A 41 6.50 -3.28 -2.23
CA GLN A 41 5.56 -4.34 -1.85
C GLN A 41 5.28 -5.34 -2.99
N ILE A 42 5.20 -4.85 -4.22
CA ILE A 42 4.86 -5.67 -5.40
C ILE A 42 5.97 -6.66 -5.71
N TRP A 43 7.21 -6.16 -5.85
CA TRP A 43 8.40 -6.96 -6.13
C TRP A 43 9.23 -7.23 -4.86
N ARG A 44 8.56 -7.31 -3.69
CA ARG A 44 9.20 -7.61 -2.41
C ARG A 44 10.02 -8.90 -2.51
N GLY A 45 11.28 -8.86 -2.08
CA GLY A 45 12.19 -10.00 -2.06
C GLY A 45 13.54 -9.64 -2.69
N ASP A 46 14.33 -10.64 -3.02
CA ASP A 46 15.56 -10.47 -3.79
C ASP A 46 15.22 -9.92 -5.20
N PRO A 47 15.75 -8.75 -5.59
CA PRO A 47 15.51 -8.16 -6.91
C PRO A 47 16.00 -9.02 -8.08
N GLU A 48 17.05 -9.84 -7.88
CA GLU A 48 17.63 -10.68 -8.93
C GLU A 48 16.79 -11.94 -9.19
N GLN A 49 16.07 -12.40 -8.16
CA GLN A 49 15.21 -13.60 -8.21
C GLN A 49 13.73 -13.27 -8.47
N GLN A 50 13.40 -12.01 -8.77
CA GLN A 50 12.01 -11.64 -9.06
C GLN A 50 11.48 -12.42 -10.25
N SER A 51 10.20 -12.79 -10.26
CA SER A 51 9.58 -13.45 -11.43
C SER A 51 9.21 -12.45 -12.53
N ASP A 52 8.89 -11.20 -12.18
CA ASP A 52 8.59 -10.13 -13.13
C ASP A 52 9.90 -9.64 -13.81
N PRO A 53 10.07 -9.82 -15.13
CA PRO A 53 11.30 -9.44 -15.81
C PRO A 53 11.57 -7.93 -15.75
N ARG A 54 10.53 -7.09 -15.64
CA ARG A 54 10.69 -5.63 -15.55
C ARG A 54 11.43 -5.23 -14.27
N ALA A 55 11.17 -5.94 -13.17
CA ALA A 55 11.87 -5.73 -11.91
C ALA A 55 13.37 -6.02 -12.05
N ARG A 56 13.69 -7.19 -12.62
CA ARG A 56 15.09 -7.62 -12.85
C ARG A 56 15.83 -6.66 -13.79
N GLN A 57 15.18 -6.24 -14.87
CA GLN A 57 15.76 -5.32 -15.87
C GLN A 57 16.04 -3.94 -15.27
N LEU A 58 15.07 -3.33 -14.60
CA LEU A 58 15.25 -2.03 -13.96
C LEU A 58 16.35 -2.09 -12.90
N TRP A 59 16.34 -3.13 -12.06
CA TRP A 59 17.34 -3.29 -11.03
C TRP A 59 18.75 -3.47 -11.63
N ALA A 60 18.92 -4.35 -12.61
CA ALA A 60 20.22 -4.59 -13.26
C ALA A 60 20.77 -3.33 -13.93
N ALA A 61 19.92 -2.54 -14.60
CA ALA A 61 20.33 -1.27 -15.21
C ALA A 61 20.76 -0.24 -14.15
N LEU A 62 20.03 -0.15 -13.04
CA LEU A 62 20.34 0.76 -11.94
C LEU A 62 21.62 0.35 -11.19
N SER A 63 21.72 -0.91 -10.79
CA SER A 63 22.80 -1.44 -9.96
C SER A 63 24.15 -1.50 -10.67
N SER A 64 24.15 -1.56 -12.00
CA SER A 64 25.38 -1.54 -12.82
C SER A 64 25.94 -0.14 -13.05
N SER A 65 25.17 0.91 -12.75
CA SER A 65 25.55 2.29 -13.01
C SER A 65 26.22 2.96 -11.81
N ARG A 66 27.34 3.67 -12.05
CA ARG A 66 28.00 4.51 -11.03
C ARG A 66 27.22 5.79 -10.69
N ARG A 67 26.19 6.13 -11.47
CA ARG A 67 25.32 7.30 -11.24
C ARG A 67 24.13 6.99 -10.33
N MET A 68 24.04 5.76 -9.84
CA MET A 68 22.98 5.32 -8.94
C MET A 68 23.58 4.97 -7.57
N VAL A 69 22.96 5.48 -6.52
CA VAL A 69 23.27 5.10 -5.14
C VAL A 69 22.01 4.59 -4.47
N PHE A 70 21.97 3.28 -4.19
CA PHE A 70 20.93 2.70 -3.37
C PHE A 70 21.26 2.87 -1.88
N LEU A 71 20.28 3.30 -1.11
CA LEU A 71 20.33 3.46 0.35
C LEU A 71 19.25 2.57 0.97
N PRO A 72 19.51 1.25 1.12
CA PRO A 72 18.57 0.33 1.75
C PRO A 72 18.45 0.58 3.24
N GLN A 73 17.38 0.05 3.86
CA GLN A 73 17.10 0.17 5.30
C GLN A 73 17.21 1.61 5.84
N THR A 74 16.95 2.58 4.97
CA THR A 74 17.13 3.99 5.26
C THR A 74 15.76 4.65 5.30
N ARG A 75 15.37 5.17 6.46
CA ARG A 75 14.06 5.76 6.68
C ARG A 75 14.15 7.28 6.68
N VAL A 76 13.28 7.93 5.92
CA VAL A 76 13.15 9.40 5.96
C VAL A 76 12.42 9.81 7.24
N LEU A 77 13.00 10.75 8.00
CA LEU A 77 12.43 11.27 9.23
C LEU A 77 11.66 12.56 8.99
N TYR A 78 12.29 13.55 8.36
CA TYR A 78 11.69 14.84 8.01
C TYR A 78 12.65 15.66 7.14
N ALA A 79 12.15 16.75 6.56
CA ALA A 79 13.00 17.76 5.92
C ALA A 79 13.42 18.83 6.93
N LEU A 80 14.71 19.12 6.98
CA LEU A 80 15.25 20.21 7.80
C LEU A 80 15.00 21.57 7.15
N GLN A 81 15.16 21.61 5.83
CA GLN A 81 14.96 22.78 4.96
C GLN A 81 14.77 22.28 3.51
N PRO A 82 14.33 23.12 2.56
CA PRO A 82 14.24 22.72 1.16
C PRO A 82 15.54 22.09 0.64
N GLY A 83 15.45 21.00 -0.11
CA GLY A 83 16.60 20.29 -0.66
C GLY A 83 17.34 19.36 0.31
N HIS A 84 16.83 19.18 1.54
CA HIS A 84 17.47 18.38 2.58
C HIS A 84 16.50 17.40 3.25
N LEU A 85 16.85 16.11 3.29
CA LEU A 85 16.14 15.10 4.09
C LEU A 85 17.04 14.55 5.18
N LEU A 86 16.57 14.58 6.43
CA LEU A 86 17.16 13.81 7.50
C LEU A 86 16.68 12.36 7.38
N VAL A 87 17.62 11.43 7.34
CA VAL A 87 17.36 10.01 7.25
C VAL A 87 18.01 9.26 8.40
N GLN A 88 17.46 8.09 8.70
CA GLN A 88 17.95 7.17 9.72
C GLN A 88 18.21 5.80 9.10
N THR A 89 19.43 5.27 9.27
CA THR A 89 19.80 3.89 8.95
C THR A 89 19.73 3.02 10.21
N PRO A 90 19.99 1.71 10.17
CA PRO A 90 20.04 0.90 11.39
C PRO A 90 21.09 1.38 12.40
N SER A 91 22.20 1.98 11.94
CA SER A 91 23.35 2.35 12.78
C SER A 91 23.56 3.86 12.97
N ALA A 92 22.98 4.72 12.13
CA ALA A 92 23.26 6.16 12.16
C ALA A 92 22.08 7.01 11.67
N SER A 93 22.22 8.33 11.76
CA SER A 93 21.46 9.31 10.99
C SER A 93 22.38 10.02 10.00
N ALA A 94 21.80 10.57 8.94
CA ALA A 94 22.52 11.37 7.95
C ALA A 94 21.57 12.37 7.30
N THR A 95 22.12 13.47 6.78
CA THR A 95 21.37 14.39 5.91
C THR A 95 21.73 14.09 4.45
N LEU A 96 20.69 13.86 3.64
CA LEU A 96 20.79 13.73 2.19
C LEU A 96 20.41 15.03 1.52
N HIS A 97 21.19 15.44 0.51
CA HIS A 97 20.96 16.66 -0.25
C HIS A 97 20.44 16.32 -1.64
N TYR A 98 19.47 17.09 -2.14
CA TYR A 98 18.88 16.86 -3.44
C TYR A 98 18.54 18.17 -4.16
N ASN A 99 18.68 18.20 -5.49
CA ASN A 99 18.16 19.31 -6.30
C ASN A 99 16.66 19.11 -6.61
N LYS A 100 16.24 17.87 -6.88
CA LYS A 100 14.84 17.47 -7.11
C LYS A 100 14.50 16.21 -6.30
N LEU A 101 13.25 16.09 -5.88
CA LEU A 101 12.75 14.97 -5.06
C LEU A 101 11.61 14.26 -5.77
N VAL A 102 11.64 12.93 -5.81
CA VAL A 102 10.52 12.10 -6.26
C VAL A 102 10.01 11.27 -5.08
N LEU A 103 8.77 11.50 -4.69
CA LEU A 103 8.07 10.74 -3.65
C LEU A 103 7.36 9.53 -4.29
N ALA A 104 7.87 8.33 -4.01
CA ALA A 104 7.31 7.05 -4.45
C ALA A 104 7.00 6.16 -3.22
N THR A 105 6.37 6.76 -2.20
CA THR A 105 6.13 6.20 -0.86
C THR A 105 5.08 5.08 -0.81
N GLY A 106 4.47 4.74 -1.95
CA GLY A 106 3.50 3.65 -2.07
C GLY A 106 2.20 3.87 -1.29
N ALA A 107 1.49 2.78 -1.04
CA ALA A 107 0.31 2.74 -0.20
C ALA A 107 0.44 1.68 0.91
N ARG A 108 -0.48 1.73 1.87
CA ARG A 108 -0.65 0.74 2.94
C ARG A 108 -2.01 0.07 2.85
N GLU A 109 -2.17 -1.08 3.47
CA GLU A 109 -3.48 -1.74 3.49
C GLU A 109 -4.50 -0.96 4.32
N ARG A 110 -5.75 -0.93 3.81
CA ARG A 110 -6.91 -0.57 4.60
C ARG A 110 -7.34 -1.79 5.41
N LEU A 111 -7.22 -1.69 6.73
CA LEU A 111 -7.73 -2.67 7.69
C LEU A 111 -9.01 -2.13 8.32
N LEU A 112 -10.05 -2.96 8.37
CA LEU A 112 -11.34 -2.61 8.98
C LEU A 112 -11.55 -3.47 10.24
N PRO A 113 -11.90 -2.88 11.38
CA PRO A 113 -12.19 -3.62 12.60
C PRO A 113 -13.47 -4.45 12.48
N PHE A 114 -13.40 -5.68 12.98
CA PHE A 114 -14.54 -6.59 13.19
C PHE A 114 -14.23 -7.48 14.41
N PRO A 115 -15.21 -8.07 15.10
CA PRO A 115 -14.96 -8.91 16.27
C PRO A 115 -13.89 -9.98 16.03
N GLY A 116 -12.85 -10.00 16.87
CA GLY A 116 -11.72 -10.93 16.75
C GLY A 116 -10.64 -10.57 15.72
N TRP A 117 -10.71 -9.42 15.03
CA TRP A 117 -9.71 -9.05 14.00
C TRP A 117 -8.28 -8.84 14.54
N THR A 118 -8.11 -8.76 15.87
CA THR A 118 -6.82 -8.65 16.56
C THR A 118 -6.26 -9.98 17.04
N LEU A 119 -6.99 -11.09 16.87
CA LEU A 119 -6.52 -12.42 17.28
C LEU A 119 -5.22 -12.79 16.56
N PRO A 120 -4.23 -13.39 17.25
CA PRO A 120 -3.08 -14.00 16.62
C PRO A 120 -3.52 -15.01 15.54
N GLY A 121 -3.10 -14.76 14.29
CA GLY A 121 -3.55 -15.49 13.10
C GLY A 121 -4.34 -14.60 12.13
N VAL A 122 -4.90 -13.48 12.60
CA VAL A 122 -5.53 -12.47 11.74
C VAL A 122 -4.53 -11.41 11.32
N THR A 123 -4.43 -11.17 10.02
CA THR A 123 -3.44 -10.28 9.40
C THR A 123 -4.05 -9.52 8.21
N GLY A 124 -3.36 -8.46 7.77
CA GLY A 124 -3.62 -7.87 6.45
C GLY A 124 -3.32 -8.88 5.34
N ALA A 125 -4.04 -8.81 4.22
CA ALA A 125 -3.81 -9.71 3.09
C ALA A 125 -2.40 -9.54 2.51
N GLY A 126 -1.99 -8.29 2.27
CA GLY A 126 -0.61 -7.94 1.91
C GLY A 126 0.39 -8.22 3.02
N GLY A 127 -0.01 -8.06 4.28
CA GLY A 127 0.78 -8.40 5.47
C GLY A 127 1.20 -9.86 5.50
N LEU A 128 0.27 -10.80 5.35
CA LEU A 128 0.59 -12.23 5.32
C LEU A 128 1.45 -12.60 4.10
N GLN A 129 1.17 -11.98 2.96
CA GLN A 129 1.99 -12.16 1.76
C GLN A 129 3.43 -11.68 1.99
N ALA A 130 3.62 -10.52 2.61
CA ALA A 130 4.92 -9.97 2.94
C ALA A 130 5.68 -10.87 3.92
N LEU A 131 5.01 -11.36 4.97
CA LEU A 131 5.57 -12.33 5.92
C LEU A 131 6.01 -13.61 5.21
N SER A 132 5.15 -14.18 4.36
CA SER A 132 5.45 -15.40 3.61
C SER A 132 6.62 -15.25 2.63
N LYS A 133 6.70 -14.10 1.93
CA LYS A 133 7.86 -13.76 1.10
C LYS A 133 9.14 -13.60 1.92
N GLY A 134 9.02 -13.14 3.17
CA GLY A 134 10.10 -13.07 4.16
C GLY A 134 10.47 -14.39 4.84
N GLY A 135 9.88 -15.52 4.44
CA GLY A 135 10.20 -16.84 4.98
C GLY A 135 9.31 -17.32 6.14
N TYR A 136 8.24 -16.60 6.47
CA TYR A 136 7.30 -17.04 7.50
C TYR A 136 6.65 -18.39 7.11
N PRO A 137 6.66 -19.41 7.99
CA PRO A 137 6.27 -20.77 7.63
C PRO A 137 4.75 -20.91 7.52
N LEU A 138 4.28 -21.19 6.30
CA LEU A 138 2.86 -21.42 5.99
C LEU A 138 2.57 -22.81 5.39
N GLN A 139 3.59 -23.66 5.27
CA GLN A 139 3.44 -25.02 4.75
C GLN A 139 2.37 -25.79 5.55
N GLY A 140 1.37 -26.31 4.84
CA GLY A 140 0.27 -27.09 5.41
C GLY A 140 -0.75 -26.28 6.23
N LYS A 141 -0.56 -24.97 6.39
CA LYS A 141 -1.47 -24.11 7.16
C LYS A 141 -2.73 -23.79 6.36
N ARG A 142 -3.89 -23.82 7.03
CA ARG A 142 -5.19 -23.45 6.46
C ARG A 142 -5.36 -21.95 6.49
N VAL A 143 -5.53 -21.34 5.33
CA VAL A 143 -5.64 -19.89 5.20
C VAL A 143 -6.95 -19.51 4.53
N VAL A 144 -7.71 -18.60 5.15
CA VAL A 144 -8.78 -17.87 4.48
C VAL A 144 -8.22 -16.53 4.01
N VAL A 145 -8.44 -16.20 2.73
CA VAL A 145 -8.09 -14.89 2.17
C VAL A 145 -9.38 -14.11 1.95
N ALA A 146 -9.51 -12.91 2.52
CA ALA A 146 -10.76 -12.18 2.52
C ALA A 146 -10.59 -10.68 2.27
N GLY A 147 -11.66 -10.01 1.85
CA GLY A 147 -11.73 -8.56 1.77
C GLY A 147 -12.12 -8.09 0.39
N SER A 148 -11.30 -7.26 -0.25
CA SER A 148 -11.64 -6.75 -1.58
C SER A 148 -10.49 -6.56 -2.55
N GLY A 149 -10.74 -6.95 -3.80
CA GLY A 149 -9.91 -6.58 -4.94
C GLY A 149 -9.01 -7.70 -5.44
N PRO A 150 -8.35 -7.47 -6.59
CA PRO A 150 -7.48 -8.47 -7.20
C PRO A 150 -6.25 -8.82 -6.34
N LEU A 151 -5.94 -8.01 -5.32
CA LEU A 151 -4.91 -8.33 -4.33
C LEU A 151 -5.18 -9.69 -3.67
N LEU A 152 -6.44 -10.04 -3.40
CA LEU A 152 -6.80 -11.32 -2.78
C LEU A 152 -6.29 -12.51 -3.61
N LEU A 153 -6.43 -12.43 -4.94
CA LEU A 153 -5.97 -13.49 -5.86
C LEU A 153 -4.44 -13.58 -5.87
N ALA A 154 -3.75 -12.43 -5.88
CA ALA A 154 -2.29 -12.39 -5.85
C ALA A 154 -1.72 -12.94 -4.53
N VAL A 155 -2.36 -12.60 -3.41
CA VAL A 155 -2.03 -13.12 -2.08
C VAL A 155 -2.26 -14.63 -2.04
N ALA A 156 -3.47 -15.11 -2.36
CA ALA A 156 -3.80 -16.53 -2.35
C ALA A 156 -2.83 -17.37 -3.21
N THR A 157 -2.47 -16.87 -4.40
CA THR A 157 -1.50 -17.52 -5.28
C THR A 157 -0.12 -17.62 -4.62
N THR A 158 0.35 -16.52 -4.01
CA THR A 158 1.66 -16.50 -3.32
C THR A 158 1.68 -17.47 -2.15
N LEU A 159 0.63 -17.48 -1.33
CA LEU A 159 0.53 -18.33 -0.15
C LEU A 159 0.44 -19.81 -0.56
N ARG A 160 -0.36 -20.14 -1.59
CA ARG A 160 -0.43 -21.50 -2.16
C ARG A 160 0.92 -21.97 -2.70
N GLY A 161 1.66 -21.10 -3.39
CA GLY A 161 3.03 -21.38 -3.86
C GLY A 161 4.04 -21.60 -2.72
N LYS A 162 3.71 -21.17 -1.50
CA LYS A 162 4.47 -21.40 -0.26
C LYS A 162 3.90 -22.56 0.57
N GLY A 163 3.02 -23.36 -0.03
CA GLY A 163 2.47 -24.58 0.56
C GLY A 163 1.30 -24.39 1.51
N ALA A 164 0.71 -23.20 1.58
CA ALA A 164 -0.52 -22.99 2.34
C ALA A 164 -1.74 -23.66 1.66
N HIS A 165 -2.64 -24.20 2.46
CA HIS A 165 -3.94 -24.68 2.01
C HIS A 165 -4.96 -23.53 2.05
N ILE A 166 -5.30 -22.98 0.88
CA ILE A 166 -6.29 -21.90 0.78
C ILE A 166 -7.69 -22.49 0.90
N VAL A 167 -8.34 -22.25 2.04
CA VAL A 167 -9.68 -22.77 2.36
C VAL A 167 -10.73 -22.12 1.46
N ALA A 168 -10.69 -20.79 1.37
CA ALA A 168 -11.57 -20.01 0.52
C ALA A 168 -10.97 -18.61 0.27
N ILE A 169 -11.42 -18.00 -0.83
CA ILE A 169 -11.24 -16.58 -1.10
C ILE A 169 -12.61 -15.90 -0.94
N VAL A 170 -12.74 -15.01 0.02
CA VAL A 170 -13.99 -14.32 0.41
C VAL A 170 -13.94 -12.89 -0.13
N GLU A 171 -14.61 -12.64 -1.26
CA GLU A 171 -14.65 -11.34 -1.93
C GLU A 171 -15.96 -10.60 -1.64
N GLN A 172 -15.83 -9.40 -1.08
CA GLN A 172 -16.96 -8.56 -0.72
C GLN A 172 -17.71 -7.99 -1.92
N ALA A 173 -17.03 -7.79 -3.06
CA ALA A 173 -17.63 -7.24 -4.26
C ALA A 173 -18.81 -8.10 -4.76
N SER A 174 -19.88 -7.40 -5.15
CA SER A 174 -21.09 -8.05 -5.66
C SER A 174 -20.86 -8.72 -7.01
N THR A 175 -21.59 -9.80 -7.27
CA THR A 175 -21.52 -10.51 -8.57
C THR A 175 -21.71 -9.59 -9.77
N PRO A 176 -22.68 -8.64 -9.79
CA PRO A 176 -22.81 -7.70 -10.90
C PRO A 176 -21.60 -6.78 -11.08
N ALA A 177 -20.95 -6.35 -9.99
CA ALA A 177 -19.75 -5.52 -10.07
C ALA A 177 -18.57 -6.29 -10.68
N LEU A 178 -18.39 -7.55 -10.27
CA LEU A 178 -17.36 -8.43 -10.81
C LEU A 178 -17.59 -8.76 -12.29
N LEU A 179 -18.83 -9.03 -12.71
CA LEU A 179 -19.16 -9.26 -14.12
C LEU A 179 -18.89 -8.03 -14.98
N ARG A 180 -19.28 -6.83 -14.53
CA ARG A 180 -18.98 -5.57 -15.24
C ARG A 180 -17.46 -5.32 -15.32
N PHE A 181 -16.72 -5.61 -14.26
CA PHE A 181 -15.27 -5.51 -14.27
C PHE A 181 -14.65 -6.47 -15.27
N GLY A 182 -15.09 -7.74 -15.26
CA GLY A 182 -14.65 -8.77 -16.19
C GLY A 182 -14.90 -8.39 -17.66
N ALA A 183 -16.10 -7.89 -17.98
CA ALA A 183 -16.41 -7.38 -19.32
C ALA A 183 -15.51 -6.20 -19.70
N GLY A 184 -15.19 -5.33 -18.74
CA GLY A 184 -14.25 -4.23 -18.93
C GLY A 184 -12.83 -4.67 -19.29
N LEU A 185 -12.40 -5.89 -18.93
CA LEU A 185 -11.04 -6.37 -19.26
C LEU A 185 -10.78 -6.48 -20.76
N LEU A 186 -11.81 -6.49 -21.62
CA LEU A 186 -11.66 -6.41 -23.08
C LEU A 186 -10.91 -5.14 -23.53
N ALA A 187 -11.05 -4.03 -22.80
CA ALA A 187 -10.29 -2.81 -23.05
C ALA A 187 -8.83 -2.88 -22.53
N THR A 188 -8.44 -3.98 -21.87
CA THR A 188 -7.10 -4.20 -21.31
C THR A 188 -6.67 -5.67 -21.46
N PRO A 189 -6.37 -6.11 -22.70
CA PRO A 189 -6.08 -7.51 -23.00
C PRO A 189 -4.93 -8.12 -22.17
N SER A 190 -3.90 -7.34 -21.84
CA SER A 190 -2.79 -7.78 -20.98
C SER A 190 -3.23 -8.16 -19.55
N LYS A 191 -4.39 -7.70 -19.09
CA LYS A 191 -4.96 -8.09 -17.79
C LYS A 191 -5.84 -9.33 -17.87
N ILE A 192 -6.31 -9.71 -19.07
CA ILE A 192 -7.03 -10.98 -19.29
C ILE A 192 -6.06 -12.14 -19.08
N THR A 193 -4.88 -12.08 -19.68
CA THR A 193 -3.86 -13.14 -19.52
C THR A 193 -3.46 -13.31 -18.06
N GLN A 194 -3.25 -12.20 -17.35
CA GLN A 194 -2.98 -12.21 -15.90
C GLN A 194 -4.13 -12.85 -15.11
N ALA A 195 -5.39 -12.51 -15.42
CA ALA A 195 -6.55 -13.09 -14.76
C ALA A 195 -6.68 -14.60 -15.01
N LEU A 196 -6.41 -15.06 -16.24
CA LEU A 196 -6.42 -16.48 -16.60
C LEU A 196 -5.32 -17.26 -15.88
N GLN A 197 -4.11 -16.69 -15.79
CA GLN A 197 -2.99 -17.30 -15.06
C GLN A 197 -3.33 -17.48 -13.57
N LEU A 198 -3.86 -16.43 -12.93
CA LEU A 198 -4.30 -16.50 -11.54
C LEU A 198 -5.44 -17.51 -11.36
N GLY A 199 -6.40 -17.55 -12.29
CA GLY A 199 -7.49 -18.53 -12.27
C GLY A 199 -6.99 -19.97 -12.38
N ALA A 200 -5.99 -20.24 -13.23
CA ALA A 200 -5.36 -21.55 -13.35
C ALA A 200 -4.62 -21.95 -12.07
N GLN A 201 -3.84 -21.02 -11.48
CA GLN A 201 -3.08 -21.24 -10.24
C GLN A 201 -3.98 -21.41 -9.01
N LEU A 202 -5.20 -20.89 -9.05
CA LEU A 202 -6.21 -21.01 -7.99
C LEU A 202 -7.31 -22.01 -8.31
N ARG A 203 -7.12 -22.86 -9.33
CA ARG A 203 -8.07 -23.94 -9.65
C ARG A 203 -8.29 -24.81 -8.42
N GLY A 204 -9.56 -25.08 -8.12
CA GLY A 204 -10.02 -25.86 -6.96
C GLY A 204 -10.24 -25.03 -5.68
N VAL A 205 -9.82 -23.77 -5.63
CA VAL A 205 -10.05 -22.90 -4.47
C VAL A 205 -11.45 -22.25 -4.56
N PRO A 206 -12.32 -22.39 -3.55
CA PRO A 206 -13.62 -21.72 -3.53
C PRO A 206 -13.47 -20.19 -3.59
N TYR A 207 -14.13 -19.56 -4.57
CA TYR A 207 -14.19 -18.10 -4.70
C TYR A 207 -15.59 -17.61 -4.32
N LEU A 208 -15.74 -17.25 -3.04
CA LEU A 208 -17.00 -16.82 -2.43
C LEU A 208 -17.20 -15.33 -2.68
N ARG A 209 -17.91 -15.01 -3.76
CA ARG A 209 -18.29 -13.65 -4.15
C ARG A 209 -19.40 -13.10 -3.27
N ASN A 210 -19.56 -11.77 -3.25
CA ASN A 210 -20.63 -11.11 -2.51
C ASN A 210 -20.68 -11.54 -1.03
N SER A 211 -19.51 -11.75 -0.44
CA SER A 211 -19.32 -12.37 0.87
C SER A 211 -18.27 -11.62 1.70
N TYR A 212 -18.42 -11.58 3.01
CA TYR A 212 -17.49 -10.88 3.90
C TYR A 212 -17.37 -11.57 5.26
N VAL A 213 -16.24 -11.34 5.94
CA VAL A 213 -16.01 -11.84 7.31
C VAL A 213 -16.84 -11.02 8.29
N LEU A 214 -17.59 -11.70 9.16
CA LEU A 214 -18.32 -11.10 10.28
C LEU A 214 -17.45 -11.06 11.54
N SER A 215 -16.83 -12.19 11.86
CA SER A 215 -16.01 -12.34 13.06
C SER A 215 -14.90 -13.36 12.84
N ALA A 216 -13.84 -13.23 13.62
CA ALA A 216 -12.82 -14.24 13.81
C ALA A 216 -12.96 -14.83 15.21
N GLN A 217 -12.86 -16.15 15.32
CA GLN A 217 -13.09 -16.88 16.57
C GLN A 217 -11.87 -17.70 16.96
N GLY A 218 -11.65 -17.80 18.26
CA GLY A 218 -10.71 -18.72 18.86
C GLY A 218 -10.30 -18.30 20.27
N ASP A 219 -9.74 -19.26 21.00
CA ASP A 219 -9.25 -19.06 22.37
C ASP A 219 -7.76 -18.71 22.33
N GLY A 220 -7.43 -17.43 22.50
CA GLY A 220 -6.06 -16.88 22.43
C GLY A 220 -5.43 -16.82 21.03
N THR A 221 -5.90 -17.61 20.06
CA THR A 221 -5.45 -17.61 18.66
C THR A 221 -6.59 -18.01 17.73
N LEU A 222 -6.53 -17.59 16.47
CA LEU A 222 -7.52 -17.90 15.44
C LEU A 222 -7.71 -19.41 15.25
N GLN A 223 -8.96 -19.85 15.22
CA GLN A 223 -9.37 -21.23 14.93
C GLN A 223 -10.38 -21.30 13.79
N SER A 224 -11.23 -20.28 13.66
CA SER A 224 -12.23 -20.19 12.60
C SER A 224 -12.64 -18.76 12.30
N VAL A 225 -13.30 -18.57 11.17
CA VAL A 225 -13.91 -17.30 10.77
C VAL A 225 -15.37 -17.53 10.41
N GLN A 226 -16.23 -16.59 10.82
CA GLN A 226 -17.63 -16.54 10.40
C GLN A 226 -17.75 -15.61 9.20
N ILE A 227 -18.43 -16.08 8.16
CA ILE A 227 -18.67 -15.30 6.94
C ILE A 227 -20.16 -15.15 6.67
N GLN A 228 -20.53 -13.96 6.19
CA GLN A 228 -21.87 -13.69 5.65
C GLN A 228 -21.81 -13.66 4.13
N ARG A 229 -22.69 -14.42 3.50
CA ARG A 229 -22.92 -14.37 2.05
C ARG A 229 -24.22 -13.64 1.80
N SER A 230 -24.24 -12.62 0.93
CA SER A 230 -25.48 -11.89 0.69
C SER A 230 -26.51 -12.77 -0.02
N GLY A 231 -27.76 -12.70 0.43
CA GLY A 231 -28.85 -13.55 -0.06
C GLY A 231 -28.87 -14.95 0.55
N VAL A 232 -27.93 -15.28 1.45
CA VAL A 232 -27.94 -16.50 2.26
C VAL A 232 -28.18 -16.06 3.70
N PRO A 233 -29.24 -16.50 4.38
CA PRO A 233 -29.52 -16.07 5.75
C PRO A 233 -28.56 -16.68 6.78
N GLU A 234 -28.04 -17.88 6.49
CA GLU A 234 -27.15 -18.60 7.38
C GLU A 234 -25.72 -18.04 7.35
N VAL A 235 -25.11 -17.95 8.54
CA VAL A 235 -23.70 -17.61 8.71
C VAL A 235 -22.87 -18.88 8.56
N GLU A 236 -21.91 -18.86 7.65
CA GLU A 236 -21.02 -20.00 7.38
C GLU A 236 -19.74 -19.89 8.22
N THR A 237 -19.30 -20.98 8.82
CA THR A 237 -18.07 -21.02 9.63
C THR A 237 -16.98 -21.80 8.89
N LEU A 238 -15.84 -21.16 8.65
CA LEU A 238 -14.67 -21.76 8.01
C LEU A 238 -13.55 -21.95 9.01
N GLN A 239 -13.06 -23.18 9.15
CA GLN A 239 -11.92 -23.48 10.03
C GLN A 239 -10.60 -23.07 9.36
N CYS A 240 -9.78 -22.29 10.05
CA CYS A 240 -8.49 -21.83 9.52
C CYS A 240 -7.50 -21.46 10.63
N ASP A 241 -6.21 -21.51 10.28
CA ASP A 241 -5.12 -21.13 11.17
C ASP A 241 -4.72 -19.66 10.95
N TYR A 242 -4.97 -19.14 9.74
CA TYR A 242 -4.73 -17.75 9.38
C TYR A 242 -5.91 -17.14 8.59
N LEU A 243 -6.15 -15.87 8.86
CA LEU A 243 -7.00 -15.00 8.07
C LEU A 243 -6.14 -13.86 7.49
N ALA A 244 -6.06 -13.80 6.17
CA ALA A 244 -5.47 -12.69 5.42
C ALA A 244 -6.58 -11.78 4.91
N CYS A 245 -6.88 -10.69 5.62
CA CYS A 245 -8.03 -9.83 5.36
C CYS A 245 -7.62 -8.38 5.03
N GLY A 246 -8.05 -7.87 3.87
CA GLY A 246 -7.71 -6.50 3.44
C GLY A 246 -8.74 -5.85 2.51
N TYR A 247 -9.04 -4.57 2.73
CA TYR A 247 -10.16 -3.85 2.08
C TYR A 247 -9.68 -2.75 1.13
N GLY A 248 -8.69 -3.08 0.31
CA GLY A 248 -7.98 -2.14 -0.57
C GLY A 248 -6.80 -1.45 0.10
N LEU A 249 -6.26 -0.44 -0.57
CA LEU A 249 -5.04 0.27 -0.14
C LEU A 249 -5.32 1.76 0.08
N LEU A 250 -4.57 2.40 0.99
CA LEU A 250 -4.58 3.82 1.31
C LEU A 250 -3.22 4.44 0.93
N PRO A 251 -3.17 5.48 0.09
CA PRO A 251 -1.93 6.18 -0.26
C PRO A 251 -1.16 6.68 0.97
N ASN A 252 0.18 6.54 0.96
CA ASN A 252 1.05 7.09 2.00
C ASN A 252 1.40 8.54 1.70
N VAL A 253 0.52 9.46 2.11
CA VAL A 253 0.62 10.91 1.86
C VAL A 253 1.44 11.65 2.92
N GLU A 254 1.83 11.00 4.01
CA GLU A 254 2.34 11.68 5.20
C GLU A 254 3.62 12.48 4.94
N LEU A 255 4.56 11.92 4.17
CA LEU A 255 5.79 12.63 3.82
C LEU A 255 5.52 13.81 2.88
N ALA A 256 4.61 13.66 1.93
CA ALA A 256 4.24 14.74 1.02
C ALA A 256 3.57 15.89 1.79
N GLN A 257 2.65 15.58 2.71
CA GLN A 257 2.02 16.56 3.58
C GLN A 257 3.04 17.27 4.49
N ALA A 258 3.98 16.53 5.07
CA ALA A 258 5.07 17.09 5.87
C ALA A 258 5.98 18.05 5.06
N LEU A 259 6.09 17.84 3.75
CA LEU A 259 6.82 18.71 2.82
C LEU A 259 5.97 19.87 2.28
N GLY A 260 4.70 20.00 2.72
CA GLY A 260 3.79 21.05 2.27
C GLY A 260 3.10 20.77 0.94
N CYS A 261 3.20 19.55 0.39
CA CYS A 261 2.47 19.18 -0.82
C CYS A 261 0.96 19.10 -0.53
N ALA A 262 0.17 19.70 -1.41
CA ALA A 262 -1.27 19.66 -1.33
C ALA A 262 -1.81 18.26 -1.61
N THR A 263 -2.84 17.86 -0.87
CA THR A 263 -3.58 16.61 -1.09
C THR A 263 -4.98 16.89 -1.62
N ALA A 264 -5.55 15.92 -2.34
CA ALA A 264 -6.93 15.93 -2.78
C ALA A 264 -7.68 14.70 -2.24
N ALA A 265 -9.01 14.76 -2.22
CA ALA A 265 -9.84 13.60 -1.93
C ALA A 265 -10.29 12.95 -3.24
N GLU A 266 -9.82 11.74 -3.52
CA GLU A 266 -10.23 10.95 -4.68
C GLU A 266 -10.80 9.61 -4.22
N ASN A 267 -12.02 9.25 -4.67
CA ASN A 267 -12.71 8.03 -4.27
C ASN A 267 -12.77 7.81 -2.74
N GLY A 268 -12.91 8.91 -1.99
CA GLY A 268 -12.94 8.87 -0.53
C GLY A 268 -11.57 8.63 0.13
N GLN A 269 -10.45 8.82 -0.58
CA GLN A 269 -9.09 8.66 -0.07
C GLN A 269 -8.28 9.94 -0.26
N ALA A 270 -7.35 10.22 0.67
CA ALA A 270 -6.36 11.27 0.47
C ALA A 270 -5.30 10.80 -0.54
N VAL A 271 -5.05 11.61 -1.58
CA VAL A 271 -3.98 11.42 -2.57
C VAL A 271 -3.14 12.69 -2.66
N VAL A 272 -1.86 12.57 -3.04
CA VAL A 272 -1.03 13.74 -3.35
C VAL A 272 -1.49 14.34 -4.67
N ARG A 273 -1.76 15.66 -4.69
CA ARG A 273 -2.16 16.36 -5.92
C ARG A 273 -0.92 16.58 -6.79
N VAL A 274 -1.02 16.15 -8.04
CA VAL A 274 0.03 16.30 -9.04
C VAL A 274 -0.55 16.75 -10.39
N ASP A 275 0.29 17.38 -11.22
CA ASP A 275 -0.05 17.69 -12.60
C ASP A 275 0.19 16.49 -13.55
N GLU A 276 0.20 16.75 -14.86
CA GLU A 276 0.46 15.74 -15.89
C GLU A 276 1.91 15.23 -15.91
N LEU A 277 2.86 16.05 -15.43
CA LEU A 277 4.28 15.75 -15.32
C LEU A 277 4.65 15.19 -13.94
N GLN A 278 3.66 14.81 -13.14
CA GLN A 278 3.82 14.30 -11.77
C GLN A 278 4.41 15.32 -10.78
N LEU A 279 4.46 16.60 -11.14
CA LEU A 279 4.91 17.68 -10.25
C LEU A 279 3.83 17.97 -9.21
N THR A 280 4.23 18.08 -7.95
CA THR A 280 3.31 18.43 -6.84
C THR A 280 3.07 19.94 -6.78
N SER A 281 2.29 20.41 -5.81
CA SER A 281 2.16 21.86 -5.55
C SER A 281 3.43 22.53 -5.04
N VAL A 282 4.47 21.77 -4.70
CA VAL A 282 5.77 22.30 -4.24
C VAL A 282 6.79 22.13 -5.36
N ALA A 283 7.38 23.24 -5.78
CA ALA A 283 8.35 23.26 -6.87
C ALA A 283 9.54 22.33 -6.58
N GLY A 284 9.90 21.52 -7.57
CA GLY A 284 11.00 20.55 -7.47
C GLY A 284 10.68 19.27 -6.69
N ILE A 285 9.45 19.11 -6.21
CA ILE A 285 8.96 17.86 -5.61
C ILE A 285 7.91 17.22 -6.53
N TYR A 286 8.18 15.98 -6.90
CA TYR A 286 7.32 15.14 -7.73
C TYR A 286 6.77 13.99 -6.87
N CYS A 287 5.64 13.41 -7.26
CA CYS A 287 5.09 12.23 -6.60
C CYS A 287 4.59 11.24 -7.66
N ALA A 288 4.83 9.95 -7.48
CA ALA A 288 4.45 8.92 -8.46
C ALA A 288 4.03 7.61 -7.81
N GLY A 289 3.22 6.83 -8.52
CA GLY A 289 2.70 5.56 -8.05
C GLY A 289 1.57 5.74 -7.06
N GLU A 290 1.47 4.85 -6.08
CA GLU A 290 0.26 4.77 -5.25
C GLU A 290 0.02 6.01 -4.36
N GLY A 291 1.05 6.85 -4.15
CA GLY A 291 0.90 8.16 -3.49
C GLY A 291 -0.03 9.12 -4.24
N THR A 292 -0.18 8.95 -5.57
CA THR A 292 -1.08 9.73 -6.43
C THR A 292 -2.37 8.98 -6.79
N GLY A 293 -2.65 7.86 -6.10
CA GLY A 293 -3.81 7.00 -6.31
C GLY A 293 -3.42 5.54 -6.62
N VAL A 294 -4.21 4.60 -6.11
CA VAL A 294 -3.90 3.17 -6.22
C VAL A 294 -4.26 2.65 -7.62
N GLY A 295 -3.24 2.30 -8.42
CA GLY A 295 -3.44 1.79 -9.78
C GLY A 295 -2.59 0.58 -10.19
N GLY A 296 -1.79 0.03 -9.27
CA GLY A 296 -0.95 -1.14 -9.52
C GLY A 296 0.32 -0.85 -10.33
N VAL A 297 1.04 -1.93 -10.67
CA VAL A 297 2.42 -1.86 -11.20
C VAL A 297 2.55 -1.06 -12.49
N ASP A 298 1.62 -1.19 -13.43
CA ASP A 298 1.76 -0.58 -14.75
C ASP A 298 1.54 0.93 -14.71
N LEU A 299 0.58 1.39 -13.88
CA LEU A 299 0.41 2.82 -13.62
C LEU A 299 1.64 3.37 -12.90
N ALA A 300 2.10 2.67 -11.86
CA ALA A 300 3.26 3.08 -11.07
C ALA A 300 4.51 3.25 -11.95
N LEU A 301 4.77 2.33 -12.88
CA LEU A 301 5.87 2.41 -13.84
C LEU A 301 5.75 3.64 -14.75
N ALA A 302 4.55 3.90 -15.30
CA ALA A 302 4.32 5.03 -16.19
C ALA A 302 4.50 6.37 -15.45
N GLU A 303 3.91 6.52 -14.26
CA GLU A 303 4.03 7.71 -13.44
C GLU A 303 5.47 7.92 -12.95
N GLY A 304 6.15 6.84 -12.56
CA GLY A 304 7.56 6.88 -12.16
C GLY A 304 8.44 7.41 -13.29
N ARG A 305 8.29 6.86 -14.51
CA ARG A 305 9.04 7.33 -15.67
C ARG A 305 8.82 8.82 -15.96
N ILE A 306 7.57 9.28 -15.93
CA ILE A 306 7.23 10.70 -16.11
C ILE A 306 7.92 11.56 -15.05
N ALA A 307 7.80 11.19 -13.77
CA ALA A 307 8.40 11.94 -12.67
C ALA A 307 9.93 12.01 -12.78
N GLY A 308 10.59 10.90 -13.14
CA GLY A 308 12.04 10.86 -13.33
C GLY A 308 12.52 11.75 -14.48
N LEU A 309 11.86 11.67 -15.65
CA LEU A 309 12.18 12.51 -16.81
C LEU A 309 11.95 13.99 -16.50
N ALA A 310 10.80 14.35 -15.93
CA ALA A 310 10.48 15.72 -15.57
C ALA A 310 11.44 16.28 -14.50
N ALA A 311 11.78 15.49 -13.48
CA ALA A 311 12.75 15.88 -12.46
C ALA A 311 14.16 16.08 -13.03
N SER A 312 14.54 15.35 -14.08
CA SER A 312 15.82 15.53 -14.77
C SER A 312 15.82 16.64 -15.83
N GLY A 313 14.72 17.37 -16.01
CA GLY A 313 14.60 18.47 -17.00
C GLY A 313 14.20 18.03 -18.42
N HIS A 314 13.79 16.78 -18.61
CA HIS A 314 13.47 16.20 -19.91
C HIS A 314 11.95 16.09 -20.13
N GLU A 315 11.24 17.23 -20.03
CA GLU A 315 9.77 17.26 -20.09
C GLU A 315 9.19 16.74 -21.41
N VAL A 316 9.89 16.98 -22.54
CA VAL A 316 9.44 16.48 -23.85
C VAL A 316 9.33 14.95 -23.84
N LEU A 317 10.37 14.26 -23.35
CA LEU A 317 10.36 12.80 -23.20
C LEU A 317 9.33 12.35 -22.16
N ALA A 318 9.13 13.13 -21.08
CA ALA A 318 8.13 12.82 -20.07
C ALA A 318 6.71 12.79 -20.68
N ARG A 319 6.41 13.73 -21.60
CA ARG A 319 5.09 13.85 -22.25
C ARG A 319 4.75 12.63 -23.11
N GLU A 320 5.74 11.94 -23.68
CA GLU A 320 5.53 10.71 -24.44
C GLU A 320 4.87 9.59 -23.62
N SER A 321 5.07 9.59 -22.30
CA SER A 321 4.51 8.58 -21.39
C SER A 321 3.10 8.93 -20.86
N ILE A 322 2.56 10.13 -21.16
CA ILE A 322 1.26 10.59 -20.64
C ILE A 322 0.10 9.74 -21.17
N ALA A 323 0.15 9.31 -22.43
CA ALA A 323 -0.87 8.45 -23.01
C ALA A 323 -0.95 7.10 -22.27
N GLN A 324 0.22 6.51 -21.97
CA GLN A 324 0.31 5.25 -21.24
C GLN A 324 -0.19 5.39 -19.80
N ARG A 325 0.15 6.49 -19.11
CA ARG A 325 -0.39 6.81 -17.78
C ARG A 325 -1.90 6.94 -17.82
N THR A 326 -2.44 7.70 -18.78
CA THR A 326 -3.89 7.94 -18.93
C THR A 326 -4.65 6.64 -19.13
N TYR A 327 -4.11 5.74 -19.96
CA TYR A 327 -4.64 4.41 -20.16
C TYR A 327 -4.74 3.61 -18.85
N TRP A 328 -3.67 3.57 -18.06
CA TRP A 328 -3.66 2.84 -16.79
C TRP A 328 -4.50 3.50 -15.70
N LYS A 329 -4.62 4.83 -15.68
CA LYS A 329 -5.57 5.54 -14.81
C LYS A 329 -7.01 5.13 -15.07
N LYS A 330 -7.41 4.97 -16.34
CA LYS A 330 -8.75 4.45 -16.70
C LYS A 330 -8.95 3.00 -16.22
N PHE A 331 -7.91 2.17 -16.23
CA PHE A 331 -7.97 0.83 -15.63
C PHE A 331 -8.13 0.89 -14.10
N ALA A 332 -7.31 1.69 -13.42
CA ALA A 332 -7.38 1.89 -11.98
C ALA A 332 -8.76 2.38 -11.52
N ALA A 333 -9.37 3.33 -12.23
CA ALA A 333 -10.71 3.83 -11.93
C ALA A 333 -11.80 2.75 -12.04
N ARG A 334 -11.70 1.85 -13.02
CA ARG A 334 -12.62 0.70 -13.16
C ARG A 334 -12.46 -0.29 -12.00
N LEU A 335 -11.23 -0.54 -11.57
CA LEU A 335 -10.93 -1.38 -10.41
C LEU A 335 -11.52 -0.75 -9.13
N ALA A 336 -11.24 0.53 -8.87
CA ALA A 336 -11.76 1.25 -7.70
C ALA A 336 -13.30 1.20 -7.62
N ARG A 337 -14.00 1.33 -8.77
CA ARG A 337 -15.46 1.22 -8.83
C ARG A 337 -15.97 -0.20 -8.57
N ALA A 338 -15.31 -1.21 -9.14
CA ALA A 338 -15.75 -2.60 -9.03
C ALA A 338 -15.60 -3.16 -7.60
N PHE A 339 -14.59 -2.68 -6.88
CA PHE A 339 -14.21 -3.15 -5.55
C PHE A 339 -14.48 -2.10 -4.46
N ALA A 340 -15.40 -1.17 -4.72
CA ALA A 340 -15.86 -0.21 -3.72
C ALA A 340 -16.44 -0.95 -2.50
N LEU A 341 -16.17 -0.43 -1.30
CA LEU A 341 -16.61 -1.08 -0.06
C LEU A 341 -18.13 -1.05 0.07
N ARG A 342 -18.68 -2.21 0.38
CA ARG A 342 -20.10 -2.34 0.71
C ARG A 342 -20.43 -1.72 2.07
N PRO A 343 -21.66 -1.20 2.28
CA PRO A 343 -22.04 -0.51 3.51
C PRO A 343 -21.92 -1.37 4.78
N GLU A 344 -22.19 -2.67 4.68
CA GLU A 344 -22.21 -3.60 5.82
C GLU A 344 -20.85 -3.68 6.53
N LEU A 345 -19.76 -3.46 5.79
CA LEU A 345 -18.40 -3.44 6.37
C LEU A 345 -18.18 -2.27 7.34
N ARG A 346 -19.02 -1.23 7.30
CA ARG A 346 -18.92 -0.06 8.18
C ARG A 346 -19.55 -0.31 9.54
N THR A 347 -20.32 -1.38 9.71
CA THR A 347 -21.11 -1.65 10.91
C THR A 347 -20.69 -2.93 11.62
N LEU A 348 -19.57 -3.54 11.21
CA LEU A 348 -19.11 -4.81 11.80
C LEU A 348 -18.55 -4.66 13.20
N ALA A 349 -17.90 -3.54 13.51
CA ALA A 349 -17.27 -3.32 14.80
C ALA A 349 -18.33 -3.25 15.93
N GLY A 350 -18.24 -4.18 16.89
CA GLY A 350 -18.96 -4.10 18.16
C GLY A 350 -18.29 -3.11 19.11
N ASP A 351 -18.94 -2.75 20.22
CA ASP A 351 -18.42 -1.75 21.16
C ASP A 351 -17.05 -2.11 21.75
N ASP A 352 -16.80 -3.39 21.99
CA ASP A 352 -15.54 -3.96 22.51
C ASP A 352 -14.47 -4.19 21.42
N THR A 353 -14.80 -3.93 20.15
CA THR A 353 -13.87 -4.16 19.05
C THR A 353 -12.77 -3.09 19.06
N ILE A 354 -11.52 -3.50 19.28
CA ILE A 354 -10.35 -2.62 19.23
C ILE A 354 -10.29 -1.93 17.86
N VAL A 355 -10.18 -0.61 17.82
CA VAL A 355 -9.95 0.17 16.59
C VAL A 355 -8.50 0.64 16.53
N CYS A 356 -7.92 1.06 17.66
CA CYS A 356 -6.53 1.46 17.76
C CYS A 356 -5.68 0.44 18.51
N ARG A 357 -5.07 -0.50 17.78
CA ARG A 357 -4.19 -1.56 18.34
C ARG A 357 -2.98 -1.06 19.11
N CYS A 358 -2.53 0.17 18.88
CA CYS A 358 -1.34 0.68 19.57
C CYS A 358 -1.65 1.23 20.96
N GLU A 359 -2.91 1.57 21.23
CA GLU A 359 -3.35 2.27 22.44
C GLU A 359 -4.59 1.56 23.04
N ASP A 360 -4.88 0.34 22.57
CA ASP A 360 -6.00 -0.51 22.99
C ASP A 360 -7.37 0.18 23.05
N VAL A 361 -7.62 1.12 22.13
CA VAL A 361 -8.88 1.89 22.09
C VAL A 361 -9.96 1.13 21.33
N CYS A 362 -11.12 0.97 21.97
CA CYS A 362 -12.27 0.25 21.42
C CYS A 362 -13.24 1.17 20.66
N HIS A 363 -14.05 0.57 19.80
CA HIS A 363 -15.06 1.25 18.99
C HIS A 363 -16.11 1.98 19.87
N GLY A 364 -16.49 1.39 20.99
CA GLY A 364 -17.44 1.96 21.96
C GLY A 364 -16.94 3.27 22.58
N ASP A 365 -15.63 3.41 22.82
CA ASP A 365 -15.04 4.65 23.31
C ASP A 365 -15.10 5.72 22.23
N LEU A 366 -14.77 5.34 20.98
CA LEU A 366 -14.70 6.26 19.86
C LEU A 366 -16.06 6.85 19.48
N ARG A 367 -17.13 6.04 19.42
CA ARG A 367 -18.44 6.50 18.93
C ARG A 367 -19.08 7.65 19.72
N THR A 368 -18.56 7.93 20.93
CA THR A 368 -19.01 9.05 21.78
C THR A 368 -18.40 10.40 21.38
N HIS A 369 -17.37 10.40 20.53
CA HIS A 369 -16.69 11.60 20.08
C HIS A 369 -17.26 12.12 18.75
N THR A 370 -17.01 13.40 18.46
CA THR A 370 -17.52 14.09 17.25
C THR A 370 -16.50 14.21 16.13
N GLY A 371 -15.23 13.84 16.37
CA GLY A 371 -14.16 14.02 15.40
C GLY A 371 -12.82 13.44 15.85
N TRP A 372 -11.90 13.32 14.88
CA TRP A 372 -10.56 12.76 15.08
C TRP A 372 -9.82 13.41 16.25
N ARG A 373 -9.80 14.75 16.32
CA ARG A 373 -9.10 15.48 17.38
C ARG A 373 -9.64 15.16 18.77
N SER A 374 -10.95 15.11 18.96
CA SER A 374 -11.58 14.81 20.25
C SER A 374 -11.27 13.38 20.68
N ALA A 375 -11.50 12.41 19.78
CA ALA A 375 -11.16 11.01 20.02
C ALA A 375 -9.68 10.84 20.37
N LYS A 376 -8.77 11.45 19.60
CA LYS A 376 -7.33 11.40 19.85
C LYS A 376 -6.94 11.94 21.22
N LEU A 377 -7.45 13.10 21.63
CA LEU A 377 -7.07 13.74 22.89
C LEU A 377 -7.62 13.00 24.11
N GLN A 378 -8.82 12.43 24.00
CA GLN A 378 -9.52 11.81 25.13
C GLN A 378 -9.21 10.31 25.27
N THR A 379 -9.01 9.60 24.17
CA THR A 379 -8.78 8.13 24.17
C THR A 379 -7.36 7.75 23.78
N ARG A 380 -6.54 8.70 23.33
CA ARG A 380 -5.21 8.47 22.74
C ARG A 380 -5.24 7.75 21.37
N CYS A 381 -6.40 7.55 20.76
CA CYS A 381 -6.50 6.97 19.42
C CYS A 381 -5.57 7.68 18.40
N GLY A 382 -4.69 6.90 17.76
CA GLY A 382 -3.72 7.40 16.80
C GLY A 382 -2.48 8.07 17.41
N MET A 383 -2.25 7.94 18.72
CA MET A 383 -1.04 8.45 19.40
C MET A 383 0.11 7.43 19.51
N GLY A 384 -0.15 6.16 19.27
CA GLY A 384 0.88 5.11 19.37
C GLY A 384 1.90 5.11 18.23
N PRO A 385 2.83 4.14 18.17
CA PRO A 385 3.96 4.16 17.25
C PRO A 385 3.59 4.23 15.75
N CYS A 386 2.41 3.72 15.37
CA CYS A 386 1.93 3.83 14.00
C CYS A 386 1.49 5.25 13.61
N GLN A 387 1.33 6.16 14.59
CA GLN A 387 0.88 7.55 14.43
C GLN A 387 -0.44 7.67 13.66
N GLY A 388 -1.38 6.77 13.93
CA GLY A 388 -2.71 6.80 13.31
C GLY A 388 -2.79 6.23 11.90
N ARG A 389 -1.71 5.68 11.33
CA ARG A 389 -1.75 5.09 9.97
C ARG A 389 -2.74 3.95 9.81
N ILE A 390 -2.92 3.16 10.87
CA ILE A 390 -3.83 2.01 10.86
C ILE A 390 -5.24 2.46 11.25
N CYS A 391 -5.43 2.97 12.47
CA CYS A 391 -6.75 3.36 12.96
C CYS A 391 -7.36 4.55 12.19
N GLY A 392 -6.55 5.46 11.63
CA GLY A 392 -7.05 6.58 10.83
C GLY A 392 -7.83 6.14 9.59
N GLY A 393 -7.37 5.08 8.91
CA GLY A 393 -8.10 4.48 7.80
C GLY A 393 -9.41 3.82 8.23
N ALA A 394 -9.43 3.22 9.41
CA ALA A 394 -10.65 2.64 9.99
C ALA A 394 -11.65 3.73 10.40
N THR A 395 -11.21 4.77 11.11
CA THR A 395 -12.08 5.87 11.55
C THR A 395 -12.62 6.70 10.39
N GLU A 396 -11.90 6.78 9.27
CA GLU A 396 -12.43 7.40 8.05
C GLU A 396 -13.65 6.63 7.52
N VAL A 397 -13.59 5.29 7.56
CA VAL A 397 -14.69 4.44 7.08
C VAL A 397 -15.85 4.38 8.05
N LEU A 398 -15.56 4.29 9.36
CA LEU A 398 -16.55 4.19 10.43
C LEU A 398 -17.26 5.52 10.70
N TYR A 399 -16.53 6.63 10.71
CA TYR A 399 -17.03 7.93 11.19
C TYR A 399 -16.80 9.10 10.22
N GLY A 400 -16.10 8.89 9.11
CA GLY A 400 -15.69 9.98 8.22
C GLY A 400 -14.53 10.83 8.77
N TRP A 401 -13.86 10.37 9.84
CA TRP A 401 -12.79 11.13 10.49
C TRP A 401 -11.44 10.90 9.81
N ARG A 402 -10.69 11.98 9.63
CA ARG A 402 -9.34 11.93 9.06
C ARG A 402 -8.32 12.50 10.03
N PRO A 403 -7.07 11.99 10.05
CA PRO A 403 -6.00 12.65 10.76
C PRO A 403 -5.75 14.06 10.23
N ASP A 404 -5.92 15.07 11.09
CA ASP A 404 -5.89 16.48 10.69
C ASP A 404 -4.47 17.03 10.42
N ALA A 405 -3.43 16.35 10.90
CA ALA A 405 -2.05 16.80 10.76
C ALA A 405 -1.04 15.65 10.84
N VAL A 406 0.04 15.76 10.06
CA VAL A 406 1.24 14.93 10.19
C VAL A 406 2.15 15.57 11.24
N ARG A 407 2.65 14.76 12.18
CA ARG A 407 3.68 15.20 13.13
C ARG A 407 5.05 14.72 12.68
N LEU A 408 6.06 15.54 12.95
CA LEU A 408 7.45 15.20 12.75
C LEU A 408 8.04 14.59 14.03
N PRO A 409 8.95 13.60 13.93
CA PRO A 409 9.36 12.93 12.70
C PRO A 409 8.22 12.11 12.09
N VAL A 410 8.18 12.00 10.74
CA VAL A 410 7.13 11.22 10.05
C VAL A 410 7.22 9.74 10.38
N SER A 411 8.27 9.27 11.04
CA SER A 411 8.34 7.89 11.53
C SER A 411 9.08 7.84 12.87
N PRO A 412 8.86 6.79 13.69
CA PRO A 412 9.61 6.64 14.92
C PRO A 412 11.12 6.70 14.66
N ALA A 413 11.78 7.59 15.39
CA ALA A 413 13.20 7.88 15.27
C ALA A 413 13.88 7.67 16.63
N ARG A 414 15.16 7.32 16.59
CA ARG A 414 16.00 7.33 17.80
C ARG A 414 16.24 8.76 18.21
N ILE A 415 16.29 8.99 19.52
CA ILE A 415 16.61 10.32 20.09
C ILE A 415 17.96 10.80 19.54
N SER A 416 18.98 9.95 19.54
CA SER A 416 20.32 10.23 19.00
C SER A 416 20.36 10.48 17.48
N SER A 417 19.24 10.28 16.77
CA SER A 417 19.13 10.59 15.35
C SER A 417 18.52 11.97 15.09
N ILE A 418 18.05 12.65 16.13
CA ILE A 418 17.40 13.98 16.05
C ILE A 418 18.15 15.01 16.91
N ILE A 419 18.77 14.58 18.00
CA ILE A 419 19.58 15.43 18.88
C ILE A 419 21.03 15.23 18.44
N ASP A 420 21.66 16.31 17.97
CA ASP A 420 23.09 16.36 17.65
C ASP A 420 23.97 16.18 18.90
#